data_AF-A0A8B4H8Y7-F1
#
_entry.id   AF-A0A8B4H8Y7-F1
#
_cell.length_a   1.000
_cell.length_b   1.000
_cell.length_c   1.000
_cell.angle_alpha   90.00
_cell.angle_beta   90.00
_cell.angle_gamma   90.00
#
_symmetry.space_group_name_H-M   'P 1'
#
loop_
_entity.id
_entity.type
_entity.pdbx_description
1 polymer ?
#
loop_
_entity_poly.entity_id
_entity_poly.type
_entity_poly.pdbx_seq_one_letter_code
_entity_poly.pdbx_strand_id
1 'polypeptide(L)' 'MPFKRRPGKPLLEWQKQFNKGINAIRYVVKRSITHLKVWRILSTPSRLPQPTTIQAINAIRKIMFYQPPAEPHSPSN' A
#
# COMPACT_ATOMS: atom_id res chain seq x y z
N MET A 1 15.15 -3.57 1.19
CA MET A 1 15.15 -4.58 0.10
C MET A 1 15.46 -5.95 0.70
N PRO A 2 14.91 -7.08 0.20
CA PRO A 2 15.15 -8.41 0.77
C PRO A 2 16.61 -8.86 0.56
N PHE A 3 17.15 -9.64 1.49
CA PHE A 3 18.49 -10.22 1.40
C PHE A 3 18.53 -11.33 0.35
N LYS A 4 19.44 -11.22 -0.62
CA LYS A 4 19.69 -12.26 -1.61
C LYS A 4 20.64 -13.31 -1.05
N ARG A 5 20.31 -14.58 -1.26
CA ARG A 5 21.22 -15.69 -0.95
C ARG A 5 22.44 -15.63 -1.88
N ARG A 6 23.64 -15.87 -1.34
CA ARG A 6 24.87 -16.01 -2.13
C ARG A 6 25.19 -17.51 -2.34
N PRO A 7 25.87 -17.89 -3.43
CA PRO A 7 26.34 -19.27 -3.62
C PRO A 7 27.18 -19.72 -2.42
N GLY A 8 26.95 -20.92 -1.91
CA GLY A 8 27.70 -21.48 -0.78
C GLY A 8 27.43 -20.86 0.60
N LYS A 9 26.62 -19.81 0.73
CA LYS A 9 26.29 -19.20 2.04
C LYS A 9 24.77 -19.23 2.29
N PRO A 10 24.28 -20.07 3.23
CA PRO A 10 22.88 -20.02 3.62
C PRO A 10 22.57 -18.69 4.30
N LEU A 11 21.32 -18.23 4.15
CA LEU A 11 20.85 -17.04 4.87
C LEU A 11 20.76 -17.35 6.36
N LEU A 12 21.15 -16.40 7.19
CA LEU A 12 20.96 -16.46 8.64
C LEU A 12 19.45 -16.49 8.95
N GLU A 13 19.07 -17.12 10.05
CA GLU A 13 17.65 -17.25 10.44
C GLU A 13 16.94 -15.89 10.56
N TRP A 14 17.61 -14.89 11.14
CA TRP A 14 17.06 -13.53 11.23
C TRP A 14 16.84 -12.89 9.85
N GLN A 15 17.70 -13.18 8.87
CA GLN A 15 17.55 -12.68 7.49
C GLN A 15 16.38 -13.35 6.78
N LYS A 16 16.13 -14.64 7.07
CA LYS A 16 14.95 -15.36 6.57
C LYS A 16 13.67 -14.77 7.16
N GLN A 17 13.65 -14.50 8.46
CA GLN A 17 12.51 -13.88 9.15
C GLN A 17 12.19 -12.50 8.56
N PHE A 18 13.22 -11.67 8.35
CA PHE A 18 13.08 -10.37 7.68
C PHE A 18 12.52 -10.50 6.27
N ASN A 19 13.10 -11.40 5.47
CA ASN A 19 12.65 -11.65 4.10
C ASN A 19 11.20 -12.15 4.04
N LYS A 20 10.76 -12.96 5.02
CA LYS A 20 9.38 -13.43 5.14
C LYS A 20 8.40 -12.26 5.30
N GLY A 21 8.72 -11.30 6.19
CA GLY A 21 7.90 -10.10 6.38
C GLY A 21 7.78 -9.26 5.10
N ILE A 22 8.91 -8.98 4.44
CA ILE A 22 8.92 -8.22 3.18
C ILE A 22 8.18 -8.97 2.05
N ASN A 23 8.32 -10.30 1.99
CA ASN A 23 7.63 -11.11 0.99
C ASN A 23 6.11 -11.15 1.23
N ALA A 24 5.64 -11.11 2.48
CA ALA A 24 4.21 -11.04 2.79
C ALA A 24 3.58 -9.76 2.22
N ILE A 25 4.21 -8.59 2.45
CA ILE A 25 3.75 -7.31 1.90
C ILE A 25 3.78 -7.35 0.37
N ARG A 26 4.89 -7.81 -0.21
CA ARG A 26 5.04 -7.94 -1.67
C ARG A 26 3.96 -8.85 -2.27
N TYR A 27 3.62 -9.94 -1.60
CA TYR A 27 2.60 -10.88 -2.05
C TYR A 27 1.23 -10.19 -2.12
N VAL A 28 0.83 -9.48 -1.06
CA VAL A 28 -0.44 -8.74 -1.04
C VAL A 28 -0.48 -7.71 -2.17
N VAL A 29 0.58 -6.90 -2.33
CA VAL A 29 0.64 -5.87 -3.39
C VAL A 29 0.56 -6.50 -4.79
N LYS A 30 1.35 -7.55 -5.06
CA LYS A 30 1.33 -8.23 -6.35
C LYS A 30 -0.03 -8.85 -6.65
N ARG A 31 -0.63 -9.49 -5.65
CA ARG A 31 -1.98 -10.07 -5.76
C ARG A 31 -2.98 -8.97 -6.10
N SER A 32 -2.99 -7.85 -5.37
CA SER A 32 -3.87 -6.71 -5.66
C SER A 32 -3.68 -6.16 -7.06
N ILE A 33 -2.43 -6.02 -7.56
CA ILE A 33 -2.16 -5.55 -8.93
C ILE A 33 -2.66 -6.55 -9.97
N THR A 34 -2.43 -7.86 -9.77
CA THR A 34 -2.92 -8.89 -10.68
C THR A 34 -4.45 -8.91 -10.71
N HIS A 35 -5.09 -8.85 -9.55
CA HIS A 35 -6.55 -8.75 -9.45
C HIS A 35 -7.06 -7.48 -10.11
N LEU A 36 -6.41 -6.32 -9.92
CA LEU A 36 -6.77 -5.06 -10.56
C LEU A 36 -6.65 -5.12 -12.09
N LYS A 37 -5.60 -5.77 -12.60
CA LYS A 37 -5.42 -6.01 -14.05
C LYS A 37 -6.50 -6.92 -14.64
N VAL A 38 -7.00 -7.87 -13.85
CA VAL A 38 -8.05 -8.83 -14.24
C VAL A 38 -9.45 -8.26 -14.04
N TRP A 39 -9.64 -7.39 -13.04
CA TRP A 39 -10.96 -6.93 -12.63
C TRP A 39 -11.59 -6.01 -13.68
N ARG A 40 -12.68 -6.52 -14.22
CA ARG A 40 -13.69 -5.84 -15.04
C ARG A 40 -14.24 -4.53 -14.44
N ILE A 41 -13.89 -4.13 -13.22
CA ILE A 41 -14.33 -2.85 -12.64
C ILE A 41 -13.65 -1.66 -13.33
N LEU A 42 -12.41 -1.83 -13.81
CA LEU A 42 -11.78 -0.85 -14.72
C LEU A 42 -12.16 -1.11 -16.19
N SER A 43 -12.46 -2.35 -16.57
CA SER A 43 -12.73 -2.71 -17.96
C SER A 43 -14.20 -2.56 -18.38
N THR A 44 -15.11 -2.52 -17.43
CA THR A 44 -16.46 -2.01 -17.63
C THR A 44 -16.26 -0.51 -17.58
N PRO A 45 -16.62 0.25 -18.62
CA PRO A 45 -16.63 1.70 -18.49
C PRO A 45 -17.56 1.99 -17.31
N SER A 46 -16.96 2.43 -16.20
CA SER A 46 -17.72 2.97 -15.09
C SER A 46 -18.68 3.96 -15.71
N ARG A 47 -19.99 3.79 -15.50
CA ARG A 47 -21.00 4.72 -16.02
C ARG A 47 -20.80 6.17 -15.51
N LEU A 48 -19.86 6.36 -14.59
CA LEU A 48 -19.39 7.64 -14.09
C LEU A 48 -18.27 8.22 -14.98
N PRO A 49 -18.31 9.52 -15.28
CA PRO A 49 -17.19 10.22 -15.89
C PRO A 49 -15.90 10.03 -15.10
N GLN A 50 -14.80 9.71 -15.79
CA GLN A 50 -13.44 9.65 -15.22
C GLN A 50 -13.10 10.76 -14.21
N PRO A 51 -13.39 12.06 -14.48
CA PRO A 51 -13.06 13.12 -13.52
C PRO A 51 -13.80 12.95 -12.18
N THR A 52 -15.05 12.47 -12.20
CA THR A 52 -15.86 12.23 -10.99
C THR A 52 -15.30 11.06 -10.19
N THR A 53 -14.85 10.00 -10.86
CA THR A 53 -14.20 8.85 -10.20
C THR A 53 -12.89 9.27 -9.51
N ILE A 54 -12.07 10.08 -10.17
CA ILE A 54 -10.82 10.60 -9.60
C ILE A 54 -11.10 11.47 -8.38
N GLN A 55 -12.09 12.37 -8.46
CA GLN A 55 -12.50 13.21 -7.34
C GLN A 55 -12.99 12.39 -6.15
N ALA A 56 -13.83 11.37 -6.38
CA ALA A 56 -14.34 10.51 -5.33
C ALA A 56 -13.20 9.75 -4.61
N ILE A 57 -12.26 9.18 -5.37
CA ILE A 57 -11.09 8.49 -4.78
C ILE A 57 -10.26 9.47 -3.94
N ASN A 58 -10.03 10.69 -4.43
CA ASN A 58 -9.28 11.71 -3.71
C ASN A 58 -10.00 12.19 -2.43
N ALA A 59 -11.32 12.35 -2.47
CA ALA A 59 -12.12 12.71 -1.30
C ALA A 59 -12.06 11.62 -0.24
N ILE A 60 -12.29 10.36 -0.62
CA ILE A 60 -12.19 9.19 0.28
C ILE A 60 -10.79 9.12 0.88
N ARG A 61 -9.73 9.31 0.08
CA ARG A 61 -8.35 9.34 0.57
C ARG A 61 -8.14 10.43 1.61
N LYS A 62 -8.63 11.65 1.37
CA LYS A 62 -8.54 12.74 2.34
C LYS A 62 -9.24 12.40 3.64
N ILE A 63 -10.41 11.76 3.59
CA ILE A 63 -11.17 11.35 4.78
C ILE A 63 -10.41 10.24 5.55
N MET A 64 -9.99 9.18 4.87
CA MET A 64 -9.32 8.04 5.51
C MET A 64 -7.98 8.40 6.15
N PHE A 65 -7.27 9.37 5.58
CA PHE A 65 -5.95 9.81 6.05
C PHE A 65 -5.96 11.24 6.59
N TYR A 66 -7.14 11.73 7.00
CA TYR A 66 -7.23 13.02 7.65
C TYR A 66 -6.50 12.94 9.00
N GLN A 67 -5.40 13.66 9.12
CA GLN A 67 -4.81 13.93 10.42
C GLN A 67 -5.29 15.32 10.86
N PRO A 68 -6.03 15.42 11.98
CA PRO A 68 -6.36 16.71 12.54
C PRO A 68 -5.05 17.45 12.87
N PRO A 69 -4.99 18.77 12.65
CA PRO A 69 -3.83 19.55 13.07
C PRO A 69 -3.59 19.31 14.56
N ALA A 70 -2.32 19.18 14.94
CA ALA A 70 -1.97 19.10 16.35
C ALA A 70 -2.52 20.36 17.03
N GLU A 71 -3.32 20.17 18.08
CA GLU A 71 -3.80 21.26 18.93
C GLU A 71 -2.61 22.16 19.28
N PRO A 72 -2.73 23.49 19.16
CA PRO A 72 -1.68 24.38 19.63
C PRO A 72 -1.48 24.12 21.12
N HIS A 73 -0.33 23.52 21.48
CA HIS A 73 0.07 23.37 22.86
C HIS A 73 0.30 24.76 23.41
N SER A 74 -0.72 25.33 24.05
CA SER A 74 -0.57 26.51 24.87
C SER A 74 0.44 26.18 25.97
N PRO A 75 1.54 26.94 26.12
CA PRO A 75 2.43 26.74 27.25
C PRO A 75 1.65 27.09 28.52
N SER A 76 1.59 26.16 29.47
CA SER A 76 1.11 26.48 30.81
C SER A 76 2.16 27.38 31.45
N ASN A 77 1.74 28.60 31.83
CA ASN A 77 2.48 29.44 32.76
C ASN A 77 2.49 28.81 34.15
#